data_AF-A0A926WIE1-F1
#
_entry.id   AF-A0A926WIE1-F1
#
_cell.length_a   1.000
_cell.length_b   1.000
_cell.length_c   1.000
_cell.angle_alpha   90.00
_cell.angle_beta   90.00
_cell.angle_gamma   90.00
#
_symmetry.space_group_name_H-M   'P 1'
#
loop_
_entity.id
_entity.type
_entity.pdbx_description
1 polymer ?
#
loop_
_entity_poly.entity_id
_entity_poly.type
_entity_poly.pdbx_seq_one_letter_code
_entity_poly.pdbx_strand_id
1 'polypeptide(L)'
;MVNARKVSKTVRKIEKHIPALERVTTYQEKVHLMVIEVLREESGRELAAAARFNGQEFDWEKHNYQFRKDYANTPLKELGNYARKLYGLNNLDEIRDRRAAHKAARSKRIEGLNSLNGNFDDVDDEDFESDEYEEDLEIED
;
A
#
# COMPACT_ATOMS: atom_id res chain seq x y z
N MET A 1 -24.78 -45.68 -39.24
CA MET A 1 -23.90 -45.49 -38.07
C MET A 1 -23.10 -44.22 -38.30
N VAL A 2 -23.29 -43.17 -37.50
CA VAL A 2 -22.51 -41.92 -37.61
C VAL A 2 -21.95 -41.62 -36.23
N ASN A 3 -20.67 -41.92 -36.02
CA ASN A 3 -19.98 -41.64 -34.76
C ASN A 3 -19.54 -40.17 -34.75
N ALA A 4 -20.26 -39.34 -33.98
CA ALA A 4 -19.85 -37.98 -33.69
C ALA A 4 -18.65 -38.01 -32.72
N ARG A 5 -17.46 -37.63 -33.21
CA ARG A 5 -16.28 -37.38 -32.36
C ARG A 5 -16.55 -36.15 -31.48
N LYS A 6 -16.67 -36.36 -30.16
CA LYS A 6 -16.63 -35.28 -29.18
C LYS A 6 -15.23 -34.66 -29.17
N VAL A 7 -15.12 -33.43 -29.67
CA VAL A 7 -13.90 -32.63 -29.57
C VAL A 7 -13.90 -32.00 -28.17
N SER A 8 -13.04 -32.49 -27.28
CA SER A 8 -12.81 -31.85 -25.99
C SER A 8 -12.05 -30.53 -26.22
N LYS A 9 -12.69 -29.39 -25.94
CA LYS A 9 -12.02 -28.10 -25.92
C LYS A 9 -11.03 -28.10 -24.75
N THR A 10 -9.74 -28.06 -25.06
CA THR A 10 -8.68 -27.86 -24.08
C THR A 10 -8.77 -26.41 -23.58
N VAL A 11 -9.32 -26.22 -22.38
CA VAL A 11 -9.30 -24.92 -21.70
C VAL A 11 -7.85 -24.67 -21.29
N ARG A 12 -7.14 -23.82 -22.04
CA ARG A 12 -5.81 -23.37 -21.64
C ARG A 12 -5.98 -22.50 -20.40
N LYS A 13 -5.46 -22.95 -19.25
CA LYS A 13 -5.33 -22.12 -18.06
C LYS A 13 -4.41 -20.96 -18.46
N ILE A 14 -4.93 -19.75 -18.41
CA ILE A 14 -4.12 -18.54 -18.52
C ILE A 14 -3.31 -18.52 -17.22
N GLU A 15 -2.00 -18.70 -17.32
CA GLU A 15 -1.11 -18.52 -16.17
C GLU A 15 -1.17 -17.03 -15.79
N LYS A 16 -1.70 -16.73 -14.59
CA LYS A 16 -1.73 -15.37 -14.06
C LYS A 16 -0.28 -14.88 -13.99
N HIS A 17 0.01 -13.77 -14.64
CA HIS A 17 1.34 -13.18 -14.62
C HIS A 17 1.64 -12.71 -13.19
N ILE A 18 2.70 -13.24 -12.59
CA ILE A 18 3.19 -12.81 -11.28
C ILE A 18 4.44 -11.95 -11.51
N PRO A 19 4.43 -10.66 -11.14
CA PRO A 19 5.59 -9.79 -11.23
C PRO A 19 6.83 -10.40 -10.55
N ALA A 20 8.00 -10.21 -11.16
CA ALA A 20 9.24 -10.80 -10.66
C ALA A 20 9.58 -10.36 -9.21
N LEU A 21 9.24 -9.12 -8.85
CA LEU A 21 9.51 -8.58 -7.51
C LEU A 21 8.67 -9.28 -6.43
N GLU A 22 7.47 -9.73 -6.75
CA GLU A 22 6.63 -10.48 -5.81
C GLU A 22 7.16 -11.86 -5.50
N ARG A 23 7.93 -12.44 -6.42
CA ARG A 23 8.56 -13.75 -6.23
C ARG A 23 9.74 -13.70 -5.26
N VAL A 24 10.33 -12.52 -5.06
CA VAL A 24 11.55 -12.35 -4.25
C VAL A 24 11.30 -11.58 -2.95
N THR A 25 10.21 -10.81 -2.87
CA THR A 25 9.88 -10.03 -1.68
C THR A 25 9.05 -10.87 -0.73
N THR A 26 9.57 -11.08 0.47
CA THR A 26 8.88 -11.83 1.53
C THR A 26 7.65 -11.06 2.03
N TYR A 27 6.69 -11.78 2.62
CA TYR A 27 5.54 -11.15 3.25
C TYR A 27 5.96 -10.12 4.32
N GLN A 28 6.96 -10.45 5.14
CA GLN A 28 7.49 -9.56 6.17
C GLN A 28 8.05 -8.26 5.59
N GLU A 29 8.75 -8.32 4.44
CA GLU A 29 9.20 -7.11 3.74
C GLU A 29 8.03 -6.29 3.19
N LYS A 30 6.98 -6.94 2.65
CA LYS A 30 5.76 -6.23 2.21
C LYS A 30 5.10 -5.48 3.37
N VAL A 31 4.96 -6.14 4.53
CA VAL A 31 4.40 -5.54 5.75
C VAL A 31 5.29 -4.39 6.24
N HIS A 32 6.61 -4.58 6.26
CA HIS A 32 7.56 -3.51 6.63
C HIS A 32 7.38 -2.28 5.73
N LEU A 33 7.38 -2.46 4.40
CA LEU A 33 7.18 -1.37 3.46
C LEU A 33 5.82 -0.68 3.65
N MET A 34 4.77 -1.44 3.95
CA MET A 34 3.44 -0.92 4.26
C MET A 34 3.46 0.01 5.48
N VAL A 35 4.06 -0.43 6.60
CA VAL A 35 4.12 0.38 7.82
C VAL A 35 4.96 1.63 7.61
N ILE A 36 6.11 1.53 6.92
CA ILE A 36 6.94 2.70 6.55
C ILE A 36 6.14 3.69 5.72
N GLU A 37 5.39 3.22 4.72
CA GLU A 37 4.59 4.09 3.84
C GLU A 37 3.59 4.90 4.66
N VAL A 38 2.88 4.26 5.59
CA VAL A 38 1.88 4.91 6.44
C VAL A 38 2.54 5.93 7.36
N LEU A 39 3.58 5.54 8.12
CA LEU A 39 4.25 6.45 9.06
C LEU A 39 4.84 7.68 8.38
N ARG A 40 5.40 7.51 7.18
CA ARG A 40 5.94 8.62 6.39
C ARG A 40 4.84 9.59 5.97
N GLU A 41 3.71 9.06 5.52
CA GLU A 41 2.58 9.87 5.08
C GLU A 41 1.90 10.60 6.25
N GLU A 42 1.68 9.92 7.39
CA GLU A 42 1.11 10.52 8.60
C GLU A 42 1.96 11.68 9.11
N SER A 43 3.25 11.42 9.36
CA SER A 43 4.19 12.44 9.84
C SER A 43 4.31 13.62 8.86
N GLY A 44 4.33 13.34 7.56
CA GLY A 44 4.35 14.38 6.55
C GLY A 44 3.07 15.23 6.56
N ARG A 45 1.89 14.62 6.73
CA ARG A 45 0.61 15.34 6.78
C ARG A 45 0.52 16.25 8.00
N GLU A 46 0.94 15.78 9.17
CA GLU A 46 0.96 16.59 10.39
C GLU A 46 1.91 17.77 10.26
N LEU A 47 3.14 17.54 9.78
CA LEU A 47 4.12 18.61 9.58
C LEU A 47 3.68 19.60 8.49
N ALA A 48 3.07 19.11 7.41
CA ALA A 48 2.51 19.97 6.37
C ALA A 48 1.35 20.83 6.89
N ALA A 49 0.48 20.26 7.73
CA ALA A 49 -0.61 21.00 8.37
C ALA A 49 -0.07 22.07 9.33
N ALA A 50 0.95 21.74 10.13
CA ALA A 50 1.61 22.69 11.02
C ALA A 50 2.30 23.82 10.25
N ALA A 51 3.02 23.52 9.17
CA ALA A 51 3.64 24.51 8.30
C ALA A 51 2.59 25.46 7.71
N ARG A 52 1.48 24.91 7.19
CA ARG A 52 0.35 25.70 6.67
C ARG A 52 -0.25 26.64 7.71
N PHE A 53 -0.45 26.16 8.93
CA PHE A 53 -0.95 26.98 10.03
C PHE A 53 -0.01 28.14 10.37
N ASN A 54 1.30 27.90 10.25
CA ASN A 54 2.34 28.90 10.49
C ASN A 54 2.68 29.77 9.26
N GLY A 55 1.96 29.62 8.15
CA GLY A 55 2.26 30.35 6.89
C GLY A 55 3.58 29.95 6.24
N GLN A 56 4.11 28.78 6.56
CA GLN A 56 5.34 28.21 6.02
C GLN A 56 5.03 27.19 4.91
N GLU A 57 6.00 27.00 4.01
CA GLU A 57 5.95 25.93 3.01
C GLU A 57 6.53 24.64 3.58
N PHE A 58 5.91 23.51 3.23
CA PHE A 58 6.40 22.18 3.63
C PHE A 58 7.00 21.45 2.44
N ASP A 59 8.27 21.09 2.57
CA ASP A 59 9.03 20.36 1.56
C ASP A 59 8.88 18.84 1.74
N TRP A 60 7.99 18.26 0.93
CA TRP A 60 7.73 16.83 0.90
C TRP A 60 8.92 15.99 0.44
N GLU A 61 9.75 16.50 -0.47
CA GLU A 61 10.89 15.75 -0.99
C GLU A 61 11.96 15.60 0.08
N LYS A 62 12.27 16.71 0.77
CA LYS A 62 13.20 16.73 1.90
C LYS A 62 12.72 15.85 3.04
N HIS A 63 11.44 15.94 3.41
CA HIS A 63 10.84 15.05 4.41
C HIS A 63 10.99 13.59 4.02
N ASN A 64 10.61 13.22 2.79
CA ASN A 64 10.69 11.84 2.30
C ASN A 64 12.13 11.30 2.23
N TYR A 65 13.10 12.17 1.94
CA TYR A 65 14.52 11.81 1.97
C TYR A 65 15.00 11.56 3.41
N GLN A 66 14.72 12.49 4.33
CA GLN A 66 15.11 12.38 5.73
C GLN A 66 14.44 11.18 6.40
N PHE A 67 13.13 11.01 6.22
CA PHE A 67 12.39 9.87 6.76
C PHE A 67 12.98 8.53 6.31
N ARG A 68 13.29 8.38 5.00
CA ARG A 68 13.92 7.15 4.50
C ARG A 68 15.30 6.93 5.11
N LYS A 69 16.10 7.99 5.24
CA LYS A 69 17.43 7.89 5.86
C LYS A 69 17.33 7.42 7.31
N ASP A 70 16.36 7.94 8.05
CA ASP A 70 16.25 7.72 9.49
C ASP A 70 15.59 6.39 9.84
N TYR A 71 14.64 5.92 9.00
CA TYR A 71 13.78 4.79 9.34
C TYR A 71 13.83 3.59 8.38
N ALA A 72 14.56 3.63 7.25
CA ALA A 72 14.56 2.52 6.29
C ALA A 72 15.05 1.19 6.85
N ASN A 73 15.91 1.21 7.87
CA ASN A 73 16.47 0.01 8.50
C ASN A 73 15.84 -0.28 9.88
N THR A 74 14.78 0.43 10.26
CA THR A 74 14.13 0.25 11.56
C THR A 74 13.36 -1.07 11.59
N PRO A 75 13.47 -1.89 12.64
CA PRO A 75 12.72 -3.15 12.74
C PRO A 75 11.20 -2.94 12.74
N LEU A 76 10.46 -3.87 12.14
CA LEU A 76 8.99 -3.82 12.07
C LEU A 76 8.32 -3.66 13.45
N LYS A 77 8.87 -4.29 14.49
CA LYS A 77 8.37 -4.16 15.87
C LYS A 77 8.44 -2.71 16.38
N GLU A 78 9.51 -1.99 16.06
CA GLU A 78 9.66 -0.58 16.46
C GLU A 78 8.75 0.33 15.64
N LEU A 79 8.62 0.07 14.34
CA LEU A 79 7.70 0.79 13.47
C LEU A 79 6.24 0.62 13.93
N GLY A 80 5.83 -0.59 14.28
CA GLY A 80 4.51 -0.85 14.86
C GLY A 80 4.28 -0.11 16.18
N ASN A 81 5.31 0.02 17.01
CA ASN A 81 5.24 0.82 18.24
C ASN A 81 5.09 2.32 17.95
N TYR A 82 5.74 2.86 16.92
CA TYR A 82 5.52 4.25 16.49
C TYR A 82 4.09 4.45 15.99
N ALA A 83 3.58 3.53 15.17
CA ALA A 83 2.21 3.59 14.65
C ALA A 83 1.18 3.64 15.78
N ARG A 84 1.36 2.79 16.81
CA ARG A 84 0.50 2.78 18.00
C ARG A 84 0.62 4.07 18.81
N LYS A 85 1.85 4.48 19.16
CA LYS A 85 2.08 5.60 20.09
C LYS A 85 1.72 6.96 19.50
N LEU A 86 1.97 7.16 18.21
CA LEU A 86 1.79 8.45 17.55
C LEU A 86 0.40 8.58 16.91
N TYR A 87 -0.13 7.49 16.33
CA TYR A 87 -1.32 7.54 15.48
C TYR A 87 -2.47 6.65 15.96
N GLY A 88 -2.30 5.97 17.09
CA GLY A 88 -3.31 5.09 17.68
C GLY A 88 -3.59 3.83 16.85
N LEU A 89 -2.69 3.44 15.94
CA LEU A 89 -2.82 2.27 15.08
C LEU A 89 -2.29 1.02 15.82
N ASN A 90 -3.18 0.20 16.35
CA ASN A 90 -2.85 -0.82 17.34
C ASN A 90 -2.35 -2.13 16.72
N ASN A 91 -2.77 -2.42 15.50
CA ASN A 91 -2.54 -3.66 14.76
C ASN A 91 -2.29 -3.38 13.26
N LEU A 92 -1.95 -4.43 12.50
CA LEU A 92 -1.63 -4.31 11.08
C LEU A 92 -2.85 -3.98 10.21
N ASP A 93 -4.05 -4.41 10.61
CA ASP A 93 -5.28 -4.12 9.86
C ASP A 93 -5.63 -2.65 9.89
N GLU A 94 -5.54 -2.00 11.05
CA GLU A 94 -5.71 -0.55 11.19
C GLU A 94 -4.69 0.23 10.33
N ILE A 95 -3.45 -0.27 10.22
CA ILE A 95 -2.43 0.32 9.34
C ILE A 95 -2.80 0.12 7.87
N ARG A 96 -3.29 -1.07 7.49
CA ARG A 96 -3.74 -1.37 6.13
C ARG A 96 -4.90 -0.47 5.73
N ASP A 97 -5.90 -0.32 6.59
CA ASP A 97 -7.06 0.53 6.36
C ASP A 97 -6.65 2.00 6.25
N ARG A 98 -5.70 2.45 7.10
CA ARG A 98 -5.14 3.79 6.99
C ARG A 98 -4.42 4.01 5.67
N ARG A 99 -3.64 3.03 5.20
CA ARG A 99 -2.99 3.07 3.89
C ARG A 99 -4.01 3.19 2.76
N ALA A 100 -5.10 2.41 2.82
CA ALA A 100 -6.18 2.49 1.85
C ALA A 100 -6.83 3.90 1.85
N ALA A 101 -7.07 4.48 3.02
CA ALA A 101 -7.56 5.86 3.14
C ALA A 101 -6.59 6.88 2.52
N HIS A 102 -5.28 6.72 2.71
CA HIS A 102 -4.26 7.56 2.07
C HIS A 102 -4.26 7.44 0.54
N LYS A 103 -4.38 6.22 0.01
CA LYS A 103 -4.51 5.98 -1.42
C LYS A 103 -5.78 6.64 -1.97
N ALA A 104 -6.94 6.41 -1.34
CA ALA A 104 -8.20 7.03 -1.75
C ALA A 104 -8.12 8.56 -1.73
N ALA A 105 -7.47 9.16 -0.73
CA ALA A 105 -7.26 10.61 -0.66
C ALA A 105 -6.29 11.14 -1.73
N ARG A 106 -5.33 10.33 -2.20
CA ARG A 106 -4.48 10.66 -3.35
C ARG A 106 -5.27 10.57 -4.65
N SER A 107 -5.99 9.47 -4.87
CA SER A 107 -6.81 9.27 -6.08
C SER A 107 -7.85 10.37 -6.24
N LYS A 108 -8.58 10.74 -5.18
CA LYS A 108 -9.55 11.87 -5.24
C LYS A 108 -8.92 13.21 -5.62
N ARG A 109 -7.66 13.47 -5.22
CA ARG A 109 -6.95 14.69 -5.64
C ARG A 109 -6.56 14.65 -7.11
N ILE A 110 -6.13 13.48 -7.59
CA ILE A 110 -5.75 13.28 -9.00
C ILE A 110 -7.01 13.31 -9.88
N GLU A 111 -8.10 12.66 -9.50
CA GLU A 111 -9.37 12.70 -10.21
C GLU A 111 -9.93 14.14 -10.27
N GLY A 112 -9.89 14.89 -9.17
CA GLY A 112 -10.27 16.31 -9.17
C GLY A 112 -9.39 17.17 -10.08
N LEU A 113 -8.13 16.78 -10.32
CA LEU A 113 -7.22 17.45 -11.25
C LEU A 113 -7.43 16.98 -12.70
N ASN A 114 -7.70 15.69 -12.92
CA ASN A 114 -7.97 15.08 -14.22
C ASN A 114 -9.35 15.47 -14.76
N SER A 115 -10.32 15.75 -13.88
CA SER A 115 -11.61 16.34 -14.27
C SER A 115 -11.43 17.77 -14.84
N LEU A 116 -10.30 18.43 -14.55
CA LEU A 116 -9.92 19.71 -15.16
C LEU A 116 -9.04 19.55 -16.43
N ASN A 117 -8.32 18.43 -16.57
CA ASN A 117 -7.46 18.11 -17.72
C ASN A 117 -7.88 16.76 -18.33
N GLY A 118 -8.78 16.79 -19.31
CA GLY A 118 -9.18 15.59 -20.06
C GLY A 118 -7.97 14.85 -20.65
N ASN A 119 -7.98 13.53 -20.47
CA ASN A 119 -6.96 12.52 -20.80
C ASN A 119 -5.77 12.36 -19.83
N PHE A 120 -5.88 11.39 -18.92
CA PHE A 120 -4.75 10.51 -18.60
C PHE A 120 -5.23 9.13 -18.13
N ASP A 121 -4.52 8.10 -18.60
CA ASP A 121 -4.77 6.66 -18.50
C ASP A 121 -5.08 6.18 -17.06
N ASP A 122 -6.14 5.38 -16.94
CA ASP A 122 -6.45 4.56 -15.77
C ASP A 122 -5.34 3.51 -15.60
N VAL A 123 -4.45 3.75 -14.64
CA VAL A 123 -3.70 2.66 -14.01
C VAL A 123 -4.43 2.33 -12.71
N ASP A 124 -5.53 1.61 -12.86
CA ASP A 124 -6.13 0.88 -11.75
C ASP A 124 -5.10 -0.16 -11.27
N ASP A 125 -4.50 0.15 -10.13
CA ASP A 125 -3.64 -0.75 -9.34
C ASP A 125 -4.53 -1.80 -8.62
N GLU A 126 -5.37 -2.48 -9.40
CA GLU A 126 -6.23 -3.64 -9.05
C GLU A 126 -5.39 -4.92 -8.83
N ASP A 127 -4.26 -4.83 -8.12
CA ASP A 127 -3.39 -6.00 -7.87
C ASP A 127 -2.90 -6.11 -6.42
N PHE A 128 -3.67 -5.53 -5.49
CA PHE A 128 -3.66 -6.02 -4.11
C PHE A 128 -5.08 -6.44 -3.75
N GLU A 129 -5.63 -7.38 -4.54
CA GLU A 129 -6.68 -8.26 -4.03
C GLU A 129 -6.17 -8.78 -2.68
N SER A 130 -6.89 -8.41 -1.63
CA SER A 130 -6.76 -8.99 -0.31
C SER A 130 -7.04 -10.48 -0.45
N ASP A 131 -5.99 -11.27 -0.70
CA ASP A 131 -6.05 -12.68 -0.40
C ASP A 131 -6.17 -12.76 1.13
N GLU A 132 -7.43 -12.89 1.54
CA GLU A 132 -7.95 -13.27 2.83
C GLU A 132 -7.21 -14.53 3.31
N TYR A 133 -6.05 -14.33 3.93
CA TYR A 133 -5.40 -15.31 4.78
C TYR A 133 -5.55 -14.82 6.22
N GLU A 134 -6.77 -14.96 6.76
CA GLU A 134 -6.93 -15.28 8.17
C GLU A 134 -6.29 -16.66 8.37
N GLU A 135 -4.98 -16.71 8.59
CA GLU A 135 -4.36 -17.87 9.21
C GLU A 135 -3.95 -17.45 10.61
N ASP A 136 -4.73 -17.93 11.57
CA ASP A 136 -4.55 -17.78 13.02
C ASP A 136 -3.07 -17.83 13.40
N LEU A 137 -2.46 -16.66 13.63
CA LEU A 137 -1.23 -16.58 14.39
C LEU A 137 -1.62 -16.47 15.86
N GLU A 138 -1.81 -17.63 16.47
CA GLU A 138 -1.61 -17.80 17.91
C GLU A 138 -0.25 -17.19 18.26
N ILE A 139 -0.28 -16.04 18.94
CA ILE A 139 0.89 -15.52 19.62
C ILE A 139 1.07 -16.42 20.84
N GLU A 140 1.93 -17.45 20.72
CA GLU A 140 2.44 -18.19 21.88
C GLU A 140 3.44 -17.30 22.65
N ASP A 141 2.97 -16.87 23.83
CA ASP A 141 3.58 -16.26 25.04
C ASP A 141 4.58 -15.09 24.93
#